data_AF-A0A535AQ17-F1
#
_entry.id   AF-A0A535AQ17-F1
#
_cell.length_a   1.000
_cell.length_b   1.000
_cell.length_c   1.000
_cell.angle_alpha   90.00
_cell.angle_beta   90.00
_cell.angle_gamma   90.00
#
_symmetry.space_group_name_H-M   'P 1'
#
loop_
_entity.id
_entity.type
_entity.pdbx_description
1 polymer ?
#
loop_
_entity_poly.entity_id
_entity_poly.type
_entity_poly.pdbx_seq_one_letter_code
_entity_poly.pdbx_strand_id
1 'polypeptide(L)'
;MPKLTLSFISAFNERVEPLMNGTIEADGIELIPTYSHPSETFWRQLKFQEFEVAEMSMSSYLIARSRGVDMIAIPVFPSRRFFHAELSYHADSGVKQPGDLVGKRIGVGEYQQTAALWARGVLDHDFGVS
;
A
#
# COMPACT_ATOMS: atom_id res chain seq x y z
N MET A 1 7.57 -25.57 22.63
CA MET A 1 8.53 -24.48 22.35
C MET A 1 7.88 -23.17 22.76
N PRO A 2 8.61 -22.17 23.28
CA PRO A 2 8.02 -20.85 23.51
C PRO A 2 7.51 -20.24 22.19
N LYS A 3 6.42 -19.46 22.25
CA LYS A 3 5.94 -18.70 21.08
C LYS A 3 6.98 -17.63 20.70
N LEU A 4 7.11 -17.32 19.42
CA LEU A 4 7.91 -16.22 18.92
C LEU A 4 7.10 -14.93 19.05
N THR A 5 7.58 -13.97 19.84
CA THR A 5 6.92 -12.66 19.97
C THR A 5 7.35 -11.75 18.82
N LEU A 6 6.38 -11.20 18.07
CA LEU A 6 6.61 -10.29 16.94
C LEU A 6 5.75 -9.04 17.07
N SER A 7 6.34 -7.87 16.88
CA SER A 7 5.58 -6.62 16.73
C SER A 7 5.06 -6.47 15.31
N PHE A 8 3.80 -6.04 15.17
CA PHE A 8 3.16 -5.86 13.87
C PHE A 8 2.43 -4.51 13.79
N ILE A 9 2.85 -3.64 12.88
CA ILE A 9 2.17 -2.38 12.57
C ILE A 9 1.32 -2.46 11.30
N SER A 10 0.07 -2.01 11.40
CA SER A 10 -0.84 -1.96 10.26
C SER A 10 -1.90 -0.88 10.46
N ALA A 11 -2.46 -0.36 9.38
CA ALA A 11 -3.74 0.33 9.48
C ALA A 11 -4.87 -0.68 9.70
N PHE A 12 -6.05 -0.20 10.10
CA PHE A 12 -7.24 -1.05 10.12
C PHE A 12 -7.52 -1.57 8.70
N ASN A 13 -7.60 -2.90 8.59
CA ASN A 13 -7.92 -3.59 7.35
C ASN A 13 -8.72 -4.85 7.69
N GLU A 14 -9.94 -4.97 7.17
CA GLU A 14 -10.84 -6.10 7.44
C GLU A 14 -10.20 -7.49 7.24
N ARG A 15 -9.20 -7.60 6.35
CA ARG A 15 -8.52 -8.87 6.03
C ARG A 15 -7.38 -9.19 6.99
N VAL A 16 -6.85 -8.19 7.68
CA VAL A 16 -5.74 -8.30 8.64
C VAL A 16 -6.26 -8.23 10.07
N GLU A 17 -7.41 -7.59 10.28
CA GLU A 17 -8.04 -7.33 11.57
C GLU A 17 -8.22 -8.59 12.44
N PRO A 18 -8.67 -9.75 11.93
CA PRO A 18 -8.77 -10.95 12.75
C PRO A 18 -7.44 -11.38 13.38
N LEU A 19 -6.31 -11.10 12.71
CA LEU A 19 -4.98 -11.37 13.24
C LEU A 19 -4.56 -10.28 14.25
N MET A 20 -4.86 -9.02 13.96
CA MET A 20 -4.48 -7.87 14.82
C MET A 20 -5.23 -7.85 16.15
N ASN A 21 -6.50 -8.27 16.18
CA ASN A 21 -7.32 -8.26 17.39
C ASN A 21 -7.34 -9.61 18.14
N GLY A 22 -6.61 -10.61 17.65
CA GLY A 22 -6.51 -11.93 18.27
C GLY A 22 -7.70 -12.86 18.03
N THR A 23 -8.64 -12.53 17.13
CA THR A 23 -9.70 -13.47 16.70
C THR A 23 -9.10 -14.73 16.07
N ILE A 24 -7.98 -14.58 15.37
CA ILE A 24 -7.18 -15.68 14.81
C ILE A 24 -5.75 -15.52 15.31
N GLU A 25 -5.18 -16.59 15.86
CA GLU A 25 -3.77 -16.64 16.23
C GLU A 25 -2.96 -17.39 15.16
N ALA A 26 -1.76 -16.89 14.86
CA ALA A 26 -0.82 -17.62 14.02
C ALA A 26 -0.07 -18.66 14.87
N ASP A 27 0.03 -19.89 14.36
CA ASP A 27 0.67 -21.00 15.07
C ASP A 27 2.11 -20.65 15.49
N GLY A 28 2.38 -20.76 16.78
CA GLY A 28 3.71 -20.50 17.35
C GLY A 28 4.11 -19.03 17.45
N ILE A 29 3.21 -18.08 17.16
CA ILE A 29 3.49 -16.63 17.23
C ILE A 29 2.64 -15.98 18.31
N GLU A 30 3.25 -15.05 19.04
CA GLU A 30 2.56 -14.05 19.86
C GLU A 30 2.72 -12.69 19.18
N LEU A 31 1.62 -12.05 18.77
CA LEU A 31 1.66 -10.77 18.08
C LEU A 31 1.44 -9.60 19.05
N ILE A 32 2.26 -8.56 18.90
CA ILE A 32 2.06 -7.26 19.55
C ILE A 32 1.57 -6.27 18.47
N PRO A 33 0.24 -6.05 18.37
CA PRO A 33 -0.35 -5.22 17.33
C PRO A 33 -0.15 -3.72 17.62
N THR A 34 0.12 -2.94 16.58
CA THR A 34 0.10 -1.48 16.61
C THR A 34 -0.73 -0.96 15.45
N TYR A 35 -1.74 -0.14 15.75
CA TYR A 35 -2.55 0.52 14.74
C TYR A 35 -2.04 1.93 14.44
N SER A 36 -1.91 2.28 13.17
CA SER A 36 -1.60 3.65 12.75
C SER A 36 -2.16 3.98 11.37
N HIS A 37 -2.19 5.26 11.01
CA HIS A 37 -2.58 5.67 9.66
C HIS A 37 -1.55 5.14 8.63
N PRO A 38 -1.94 4.70 7.41
CA PRO A 38 -1.00 4.09 6.46
C PRO A 38 0.27 4.91 6.20
N SER A 39 0.15 6.24 6.09
CA SER A 39 1.31 7.12 5.91
C SER A 39 2.31 7.04 7.07
N GLU A 40 1.81 6.93 8.30
CA GLU A 40 2.62 6.76 9.50
C GLU A 40 3.22 5.35 9.55
N THR A 41 2.42 4.31 9.29
CA THR A 41 2.89 2.90 9.18
C THR A 41 4.10 2.81 8.25
N PHE A 42 3.98 3.32 7.03
CA PHE A 42 5.04 3.23 6.03
C PHE A 42 6.24 4.09 6.42
N TRP A 43 6.01 5.30 6.94
CA TRP A 43 7.10 6.18 7.36
C TRP A 43 7.90 5.56 8.50
N ARG A 44 7.25 5.06 9.56
CA ARG A 44 7.92 4.43 10.72
C ARG A 44 8.75 3.24 10.29
N GLN A 45 8.18 2.36 9.46
CA GLN A 45 8.91 1.19 9.01
C GLN A 45 10.06 1.52 8.05
N LEU A 46 9.85 2.39 7.06
CA LEU A 46 10.90 2.75 6.08
C LEU A 46 12.00 3.60 6.70
N LYS A 47 11.69 4.40 7.73
CA LYS A 47 12.64 5.32 8.36
C LYS A 47 13.43 4.67 9.49
N PHE A 48 12.78 3.84 10.31
CA PHE A 48 13.35 3.32 11.55
C PHE A 48 13.42 1.78 11.62
N GLN A 49 12.77 1.06 10.71
CA GLN A 49 12.62 -0.40 10.80
C GLN A 49 12.12 -0.84 12.18
N GLU A 50 11.14 -0.09 12.70
CA GLU A 50 10.71 -0.17 14.10
C GLU A 50 10.00 -1.49 14.45
N PHE A 51 9.41 -2.18 13.46
CA PHE A 51 8.61 -3.37 13.67
C PHE A 51 9.18 -4.59 12.92
N GLU A 52 9.02 -5.78 13.50
CA GLU A 52 9.37 -7.04 12.84
C GLU A 52 8.45 -7.34 11.65
N VAL A 53 7.18 -6.92 11.73
CA VAL A 53 6.18 -7.07 10.66
C VAL A 53 5.50 -5.71 10.43
N ALA A 54 5.26 -5.35 9.16
CA ALA A 54 4.55 -4.13 8.81
C ALA A 54 3.73 -4.30 7.53
N GLU A 55 2.53 -3.72 7.49
CA GLU A 55 1.87 -3.45 6.20
C GLU A 55 2.71 -2.43 5.43
N MET A 56 2.91 -2.66 4.12
CA MET A 56 3.79 -1.83 3.31
C MET A 56 3.17 -1.49 1.95
N SER A 57 3.31 -0.22 1.55
CA SER A 57 3.06 0.22 0.18
C SER A 57 3.94 -0.56 -0.80
N MET A 58 3.33 -1.25 -1.78
CA MET A 58 4.05 -2.04 -2.79
C MET A 58 5.10 -1.21 -3.53
N SER A 59 4.73 -0.01 -3.97
CA SER A 59 5.64 0.89 -4.67
C SER A 59 6.80 1.35 -3.78
N SER A 60 6.52 1.67 -2.51
CA SER A 60 7.57 2.05 -1.55
C SER A 60 8.50 0.88 -1.23
N TYR A 61 7.95 -0.33 -1.13
CA TYR A 61 8.73 -1.56 -0.95
C TYR A 61 9.69 -1.79 -2.12
N LEU A 62 9.22 -1.68 -3.37
CA LEU A 62 10.07 -1.85 -4.56
C LEU A 62 11.23 -0.86 -4.59
N ILE A 63 10.96 0.41 -4.22
CA ILE A 63 12.01 1.43 -4.08
C ILE A 63 12.98 1.11 -2.94
N ALA A 64 12.49 0.64 -1.79
CA ALA A 64 13.33 0.27 -0.67
C ALA A 64 14.23 -0.93 -1.02
N ARG A 65 13.68 -1.94 -1.70
CA ARG A 65 14.42 -3.12 -2.16
C ARG A 65 15.48 -2.78 -3.19
N SER A 66 15.19 -1.89 -4.15
CA SER A 66 16.20 -1.44 -5.11
C SER A 66 17.37 -0.68 -4.46
N ARG A 67 17.16 -0.17 -3.24
CA ARG A 67 18.18 0.47 -2.40
C ARG A 67 18.85 -0.48 -1.39
N GLY A 68 18.53 -1.77 -1.44
CA GLY A 68 19.16 -2.77 -0.58
C GLY A 68 18.62 -2.83 0.85
N VAL A 69 17.42 -2.32 1.11
CA VAL A 69 16.79 -2.46 2.44
C VAL A 69 16.50 -3.93 2.72
N ASP A 70 16.92 -4.39 3.90
CA ASP A 70 16.73 -5.76 4.37
C ASP A 70 15.31 -5.99 4.90
N MET A 71 14.35 -6.09 3.98
CA MET A 71 12.95 -6.42 4.27
C MET A 71 12.43 -7.43 3.26
N ILE A 72 11.82 -8.52 3.71
CA ILE A 72 11.23 -9.52 2.80
C ILE A 72 9.71 -9.32 2.76
N ALA A 73 9.15 -9.19 1.55
CA ALA A 73 7.71 -9.17 1.38
C ALA A 73 7.16 -10.60 1.39
N ILE A 74 6.06 -10.78 2.11
CA ILE A 74 5.24 -11.99 2.03
C ILE A 74 4.19 -11.74 0.93
N PRO A 75 3.88 -12.71 0.05
CA PRO A 75 2.95 -12.52 -1.07
C PRO A 75 1.48 -12.50 -0.62
N VAL A 76 1.16 -11.62 0.33
CA VAL A 76 -0.17 -11.39 0.87
C VAL A 76 -0.55 -9.94 0.58
N PHE A 77 -1.67 -9.77 -0.13
CA PHE A 77 -2.15 -8.47 -0.59
C PHE A 77 -3.48 -8.14 0.11
N PRO A 78 -3.44 -7.56 1.32
CA PRO A 78 -4.63 -7.34 2.12
C PRO A 78 -5.50 -6.18 1.58
N SER A 79 -4.91 -5.25 0.84
CA SER A 79 -5.63 -4.18 0.14
C SER A 79 -6.00 -4.62 -1.28
N ARG A 80 -7.31 -4.65 -1.58
CA ARG A 80 -7.86 -4.94 -2.91
C ARG A 80 -8.77 -3.80 -3.32
N ARG A 81 -8.43 -3.09 -4.39
CA ARG A 81 -9.19 -1.95 -4.92
C ARG A 81 -9.26 -2.01 -6.44
N PHE A 82 -10.29 -1.40 -7.00
CA PHE A 82 -10.46 -1.28 -8.45
C PHE A 82 -9.90 0.05 -8.94
N PHE A 83 -8.61 0.05 -9.28
CA PHE A 83 -7.86 1.28 -9.58
C PHE A 83 -8.34 2.03 -10.83
N HIS A 84 -9.08 1.39 -11.73
CA HIS A 84 -9.76 2.04 -12.85
C HIS A 84 -10.76 3.13 -12.43
N ALA A 85 -11.29 3.04 -11.20
CA ALA A 85 -12.29 3.98 -10.68
C ALA A 85 -11.73 4.98 -9.65
N GLU A 86 -10.41 5.01 -9.42
CA GLU A 86 -9.79 5.83 -8.36
C GLU A 86 -9.37 7.23 -8.86
N LEU A 87 -9.48 7.52 -10.16
CA LEU A 87 -9.20 8.84 -10.72
C LEU A 87 -10.43 9.74 -10.60
N SER A 88 -10.25 10.90 -9.97
CA SER A 88 -11.27 11.94 -9.85
C SER A 88 -10.91 13.16 -10.69
N TYR A 89 -11.91 13.80 -11.28
CA TYR A 89 -11.76 15.03 -12.04
C TYR A 89 -12.96 15.96 -11.82
N HIS A 90 -12.79 17.25 -12.09
CA HIS A 90 -13.89 18.21 -11.99
C HIS A 90 -14.91 17.98 -13.12
N ALA A 91 -16.20 17.96 -12.81
CA ALA A 91 -17.26 17.69 -13.79
C ALA A 91 -17.18 18.62 -15.02
N ASP A 92 -16.82 19.88 -14.81
CA ASP A 92 -16.69 20.88 -15.88
C ASP A 92 -15.32 20.87 -16.60
N SER A 93 -14.43 19.91 -16.33
CA SER A 93 -13.09 19.83 -16.94
C SER A 93 -13.09 19.43 -18.42
N GLY A 94 -14.25 19.01 -18.94
CA GLY A 94 -14.43 18.50 -20.30
C GLY A 94 -13.87 17.09 -20.54
N VAL A 95 -13.36 16.41 -19.51
CA VAL A 95 -12.88 15.02 -19.61
C VAL A 95 -14.07 14.07 -19.72
N LYS A 96 -14.08 13.25 -20.78
CA LYS A 96 -15.12 12.25 -21.07
C LYS A 96 -14.57 10.83 -21.21
N GLN A 97 -13.29 10.70 -21.56
CA GLN A 97 -12.61 9.43 -21.75
C GLN A 97 -11.13 9.54 -21.34
N PRO A 98 -10.45 8.42 -21.04
CA PRO A 98 -9.05 8.44 -20.60
C PRO A 98 -8.10 9.19 -21.54
N GLY A 99 -8.30 9.10 -22.86
CA GLY A 99 -7.49 9.81 -23.86
C GLY A 99 -7.54 11.34 -23.73
N ASP A 100 -8.58 11.90 -23.11
CA ASP A 100 -8.68 13.35 -22.88
C ASP A 100 -7.68 13.82 -21.82
N LEU A 101 -7.03 12.91 -21.08
CA LEU A 101 -6.02 13.24 -20.08
C LEU A 101 -4.65 13.59 -20.71
N VAL A 102 -4.43 13.28 -22.00
CA VAL A 102 -3.16 13.58 -22.67
C VAL A 102 -2.85 15.08 -22.60
N GLY A 103 -1.66 15.40 -22.11
CA GLY A 103 -1.19 16.78 -21.92
C GLY A 103 -1.81 17.52 -20.74
N LYS A 104 -2.73 16.91 -19.97
CA LYS A 104 -3.25 17.47 -18.71
C LYS A 104 -2.30 17.14 -17.54
N ARG A 105 -2.44 17.89 -16.45
CA ARG A 105 -1.70 17.63 -15.20
C ARG A 105 -2.55 16.80 -14.25
N ILE A 106 -1.99 15.72 -13.73
CA ILE A 106 -2.61 14.87 -12.71
C ILE A 106 -1.99 15.16 -11.36
N GLY A 107 -2.82 15.52 -10.38
CA GLY A 107 -2.39 15.70 -8.99
C GLY A 107 -2.24 14.36 -8.28
N VAL A 108 -1.13 14.16 -7.58
CA VAL A 108 -0.88 12.97 -6.76
C VAL A 108 -0.39 13.41 -5.39
N GLY A 109 -0.73 12.65 -4.34
CA GLY A 109 -0.21 12.91 -2.99
C GLY A 109 1.30 12.72 -2.93
N GLU A 110 1.76 11.56 -3.40
CA GLU A 110 3.18 11.23 -3.53
C GLU A 110 3.42 10.41 -4.80
N TYR A 111 4.54 10.62 -5.49
CA TYR A 111 4.84 9.90 -6.74
C TYR A 111 4.90 8.38 -6.57
N GLN A 112 5.48 7.95 -5.44
CA GLN A 112 5.63 6.56 -5.05
C GLN A 112 4.36 5.93 -4.44
N GLN A 113 3.26 6.66 -4.30
CA GLN A 113 2.06 6.07 -3.71
C GLN A 113 1.57 4.90 -4.57
N THR A 114 1.21 3.79 -3.92
CA THR A 114 0.75 2.57 -4.64
C THR A 114 -0.43 2.88 -5.58
N ALA A 115 -1.38 3.72 -5.15
CA ALA A 115 -2.49 4.17 -6.01
C ALA A 115 -2.04 4.95 -7.24
N ALA A 116 -1.04 5.83 -7.10
CA ALA A 116 -0.50 6.59 -8.24
C ALA A 116 0.25 5.67 -9.23
N LEU A 117 0.96 4.66 -8.72
CA LEU A 117 1.59 3.64 -9.58
C LEU A 117 0.53 2.87 -10.37
N TRP A 118 -0.52 2.40 -9.71
CA TRP A 118 -1.62 1.69 -10.38
C TRP A 118 -2.38 2.56 -11.37
N ALA A 119 -2.67 3.82 -11.04
CA ALA A 119 -3.35 4.73 -11.96
C ALA A 119 -2.54 4.93 -13.26
N ARG A 120 -1.21 5.09 -13.17
CA ARG A 120 -0.34 5.14 -14.35
C ARG A 120 -0.37 3.84 -15.13
N GLY A 121 -0.26 2.69 -14.44
CA GLY A 121 -0.31 1.38 -15.08
C GLY A 121 -1.62 1.14 -15.83
N VAL A 122 -2.76 1.49 -15.24
CA VAL A 122 -4.08 1.37 -15.87
C VAL A 122 -4.21 2.28 -17.09
N LEU A 123 -3.84 3.56 -16.96
CA LEU A 123 -3.90 4.51 -18.07
C LEU A 123 -3.04 4.06 -19.26
N ASP A 124 -1.82 3.59 -18.99
CA ASP A 124 -0.89 3.17 -20.04
C ASP A 124 -1.32 1.82 -20.65
N HIS A 125 -1.49 0.78 -19.84
CA HIS A 125 -1.72 -0.59 -20.34
C HIS A 125 -3.09 -0.78 -20.97
N ASP A 126 -4.16 -0.20 -20.39
CA ASP A 126 -5.53 -0.49 -20.81
C ASP A 126 -6.08 0.57 -21.76
N PHE A 127 -5.52 1.78 -21.74
CA PHE A 127 -6.01 2.92 -22.53
C PHE A 127 -4.96 3.58 -23.43
N GLY A 128 -3.68 3.17 -23.36
CA GLY A 128 -2.61 3.75 -24.18
C GLY A 128 -2.31 5.22 -23.87
N VAL A 129 -2.51 5.64 -22.62
CA VAL A 129 -2.33 7.02 -22.15
C VAL A 129 -1.11 7.11 -21.22
N SER A 130 -0.06 7.82 -21.67
CA SER A 130 1.21 8.01 -20.95
C SER A 130 1.58 9.48 -20.77
#